data_AF-A0A5K0V0R0-F1
#
_entry.id   AF-A0A5K0V0R0-F1
#
_cell.length_a   1.000
_cell.length_b   1.000
_cell.length_c   1.000
_cell.angle_alpha   90.00
_cell.angle_beta   90.00
_cell.angle_gamma   90.00
#
_symmetry.space_group_name_H-M   'P 1'
#
loop_
_entity.id
_entity.type
_entity.pdbx_description
1 polymer ?
#
loop_
_entity_poly.entity_id
_entity_poly.type
_entity_poly.pdbx_seq_one_letter_code
_entity_poly.pdbx_strand_id
1 'polypeptide(L)' 'LFEIASMPALESLKVEECCSLEQIPHHMPALKSLKVYGPNGLKALVNVPLLEELMAEGLLNWEGWPADGIGETTLTSMP' A
#
# COMPACT_ATOMS: atom_id res chain seq x y z
N LEU A 1 17.67 -6.57 -4.66
CA LEU A 1 16.86 -5.74 -3.74
C LEU A 1 16.38 -4.55 -4.54
N PHE A 2 15.09 -4.52 -4.91
CA PHE A 2 14.51 -3.42 -5.68
C PHE A 2 13.91 -2.46 -4.66
N GLU A 3 14.73 -1.55 -4.10
CA GLU A 3 14.22 -0.45 -3.29
C GLU A 3 13.76 0.65 -4.24
N ILE A 4 12.47 0.94 -4.25
CA ILE A 4 11.99 2.20 -4.82
C ILE A 4 12.59 3.30 -3.92
N ALA A 5 13.55 4.04 -4.45
CA ALA A 5 14.19 5.16 -3.76
C ALA A 5 13.11 6.10 -3.18
N SER A 6 13.35 6.69 -2.01
CA SER A 6 12.41 7.61 -1.34
C SER A 6 11.78 8.61 -2.32
N MET A 7 10.47 8.51 -2.55
CA MET A 7 9.69 9.43 -3.39
C MET A 7 8.70 10.20 -2.51
N PRO A 8 9.15 11.27 -1.82
CA PRO A 8 8.34 11.93 -0.81
C PRO A 8 7.12 12.66 -1.35
N ALA A 9 7.10 12.99 -2.66
CA ALA A 9 6.01 13.68 -3.34
C ALA A 9 5.10 12.73 -4.15
N LEU A 10 5.32 11.41 -4.08
CA LEU A 10 4.52 10.45 -4.84
C LEU A 10 3.14 10.33 -4.21
N GLU A 11 2.11 10.73 -4.96
CA GLU A 11 0.71 10.67 -4.52
C GLU A 11 -0.02 9.40 -4.96
N SER A 12 0.39 8.82 -6.09
CA SER A 12 -0.23 7.61 -6.64
C SER A 12 0.83 6.61 -7.09
N LEU A 13 0.64 5.35 -6.68
CA LEU A 13 1.50 4.24 -7.06
C LEU A 13 0.66 3.10 -7.61
N LYS A 14 1.03 2.61 -8.79
CA LYS A 14 0.46 1.41 -9.41
C LYS A 14 1.56 0.37 -9.58
N VAL A 15 1.30 -0.83 -9.07
CA VAL A 15 2.19 -1.99 -9.16
C VAL A 15 1.42 -3.12 -9.83
N GLU A 16 1.99 -3.69 -10.89
CA GLU A 16 1.40 -4.82 -11.61
C GLU A 16 2.44 -5.93 -11.71
N GLU A 17 2.01 -7.18 -11.49
CA GLU A 17 2.79 -8.40 -11.71
C GLU A 17 4.19 -8.39 -11.06
N CYS A 18 4.29 -7.77 -9.88
CA CYS A 18 5.58 -7.58 -9.20
C CYS A 18 5.81 -8.63 -8.10
N CYS A 19 6.31 -9.80 -8.51
CA CYS A 19 6.60 -10.91 -7.60
C CYS A 19 7.72 -10.63 -6.58
N SER A 20 8.60 -9.66 -6.87
CA SER A 20 9.73 -9.30 -5.99
C SER A 20 9.41 -8.18 -5.00
N LEU A 21 8.25 -7.52 -5.14
CA LEU A 21 7.86 -6.44 -4.25
C LEU A 21 7.18 -7.01 -3.01
N GLU A 22 7.98 -7.32 -1.98
CA GLU A 22 7.46 -7.86 -0.73
C GLU A 22 6.87 -6.80 0.21
N GLN A 23 7.38 -5.57 0.13
CA GLN A 23 7.00 -4.44 0.98
C GLN A 23 7.01 -3.13 0.18
N ILE A 24 6.10 -2.23 0.55
CA ILE A 24 6.12 -0.84 0.06
C ILE A 24 7.16 -0.04 0.87
N PRO A 25 7.96 0.83 0.22
CA PRO A 25 8.95 1.66 0.90
C PRO A 25 8.35 2.50 2.04
N HIS A 26 9.09 2.58 3.15
CA HIS A 26 8.70 3.29 4.36
C HIS A 26 8.61 4.82 4.22
N HIS A 27 9.07 5.41 3.10
CA HIS A 27 9.22 6.86 2.91
C HIS A 27 8.39 7.40 1.74
N MET A 28 7.08 7.13 1.75
CA MET A 28 6.11 7.74 0.84
C MET A 28 4.99 8.45 1.60
N PRO A 29 5.30 9.56 2.32
CA PRO A 29 4.34 10.25 3.17
C PRO A 29 3.18 10.89 2.41
N ALA A 30 3.37 11.23 1.12
CA ALA A 30 2.32 11.87 0.31
C ALA A 30 1.41 10.87 -0.42
N LEU A 31 1.61 9.57 -0.24
CA LEU A 31 0.89 8.55 -1.00
C LEU A 31 -0.58 8.47 -0.58
N LYS A 32 -1.46 8.79 -1.53
CA LYS A 32 -2.93 8.82 -1.37
C LYS A 32 -3.61 7.65 -2.05
N SER A 33 -3.09 7.17 -3.19
CA SER A 33 -3.69 6.07 -3.95
C SER A 33 -2.67 4.99 -4.24
N LEU A 34 -2.97 3.75 -3.84
CA LEU A 34 -2.13 2.58 -4.09
C LEU A 34 -2.94 1.50 -4.79
N LYS A 35 -2.48 1.07 -5.97
CA LYS A 35 -3.12 0.02 -6.76
C LYS A 35 -2.12 -1.10 -7.01
N VAL A 36 -2.41 -2.30 -6.54
CA VAL A 36 -1.54 -3.46 -6.62
C VAL A 36 -2.32 -4.60 -7.27
N TYR A 37 -1.86 -5.03 -8.44
CA TYR A 37 -2.44 -6.13 -9.19
C TYR A 37 -1.47 -7.29 -9.26
N GLY A 38 -1.96 -8.47 -8.92
CA GLY A 38 -1.18 -9.69 -8.84
C GLY A 38 -1.01 -10.44 -10.16
N PRO A 39 -0.14 -11.48 -10.15
CA PRO A 39 0.54 -12.03 -8.98
C PRO A 39 1.67 -11.13 -8.47
N ASN A 40 1.71 -10.88 -7.16
CA ASN A 40 2.77 -10.08 -6.54
C ASN A 40 3.24 -10.70 -5.22
N GLY A 41 4.43 -10.28 -4.80
CA GLY A 41 5.07 -10.73 -3.57
C GLY A 41 4.61 -9.98 -2.32
N LEU A 42 3.68 -9.03 -2.44
CA LEU A 42 3.41 -8.04 -1.40
C LEU A 42 2.77 -8.69 -0.18
N LYS A 43 3.45 -8.59 0.96
CA LYS A 43 3.00 -9.20 2.22
C LYS A 43 2.25 -8.21 3.10
N ALA A 44 2.75 -6.97 3.21
CA ALA A 44 2.16 -5.97 4.09
C ALA A 44 2.36 -4.53 3.57
N LEU A 45 1.50 -3.63 4.05
CA LEU A 45 1.60 -2.19 3.86
C LEU A 45 1.97 -1.52 5.18
N VAL A 46 3.11 -0.83 5.22
CA VAL A 46 3.57 -0.16 6.45
C VAL A 46 3.79 1.31 6.17
N ASN A 47 3.37 2.17 7.11
CA ASN A 47 3.68 3.60 7.11
C ASN A 47 3.14 4.40 5.91
N VAL A 48 1.88 4.18 5.53
CA VAL A 48 1.14 4.95 4.51
C VAL A 48 -0.01 5.76 5.16
N PRO A 49 0.31 6.76 6.01
CA PRO A 49 -0.69 7.43 6.86
C PRO A 49 -1.70 8.28 6.09
N LEU A 50 -1.40 8.67 4.85
CA LEU A 50 -2.28 9.50 4.01
C LEU A 50 -3.02 8.68 2.94
N LEU A 51 -3.01 7.35 3.04
CA LEU A 51 -3.64 6.51 2.02
C LEU A 51 -5.16 6.63 2.10
N GLU A 52 -5.75 7.15 1.03
CA GLU A 52 -7.19 7.35 0.86
C GLU A 52 -7.81 6.21 0.05
N GLU A 53 -7.08 5.66 -0.93
CA GLU A 53 -7.53 4.59 -1.81
C GLU A 53 -6.51 3.44 -1.84
N LEU A 54 -6.98 2.24 -1.53
CA LEU A 54 -6.22 1.00 -1.73
C LEU A 54 -7.01 0.04 -2.61
N MET A 55 -6.41 -0.35 -3.74
CA MET A 55 -6.91 -1.44 -4.57
C MET A 55 -5.87 -2.56 -4.60
N ALA A 56 -6.24 -3.74 -4.14
CA ALA A 56 -5.36 -4.89 -4.06
C ALA A 56 -6.07 -6.12 -4.61
N GLU A 57 -5.58 -6.65 -5.73
CA GLU A 57 -6.15 -7.82 -6.39
C GLU A 57 -5.06 -8.85 -6.66
N GLY A 58 -5.38 -10.14 -6.48
CA GLY A 58 -4.44 -11.23 -6.77
C GLY A 58 -3.18 -11.26 -5.90
N LEU A 59 -3.22 -10.67 -4.70
CA LEU A 59 -2.10 -10.75 -3.75
C LEU A 59 -1.99 -12.18 -3.19
N LEU A 60 -0.96 -12.93 -3.60
CA LEU A 60 -0.82 -14.34 -3.22
C LEU A 60 -0.21 -14.53 -1.83
N ASN A 61 0.57 -13.55 -1.35
CA ASN A 61 1.33 -13.62 -0.10
C ASN A 61 0.88 -12.56 0.92
N TRP A 62 -0.29 -11.97 0.74
CA TRP A 62 -0.78 -10.88 1.60
C TRP A 62 -1.05 -11.37 3.02
N GLU A 63 -0.32 -10.81 3.97
CA GLU A 63 -0.42 -11.07 5.41
C GLU A 63 -1.34 -10.05 6.09
N GLY A 64 -1.44 -8.83 5.58
CA GLY A 64 -2.38 -7.83 6.08
C GLY A 64 -1.86 -6.40 6.08
N TRP A 65 -2.75 -5.50 6.46
CA TRP A 65 -2.40 -4.11 6.78
C TRP A 65 -2.37 -4.00 8.32
N PRO A 66 -1.22 -3.66 8.95
CA PRO A 66 -1.18 -3.26 10.34
C PRO A 66 -2.01 -1.97 10.53
N ALA A 67 -3.27 -2.13 10.94
CA ALA A 67 -4.19 -1.06 11.28
C ALA A 67 -3.90 -0.51 12.70
N ASP A 68 -2.62 -0.40 13.08
CA ASP A 68 -2.28 0.26 14.34
C ASP A 68 -2.51 1.76 14.16
N GLY A 69 -3.67 2.18 14.66
CA GLY A 69 -4.32 3.44 14.35
C GLY A 69 -3.54 4.66 14.80
N ILE A 70 -3.51 5.65 13.92
CA ILE A 70 -3.49 7.06 14.30
C ILE A 70 -4.52 7.74 13.40
N GLY A 71 -5.75 7.84 13.91
CA GLY A 71 -6.87 8.51 13.25
C GLY A 71 -8.13 7.66 13.33
N GLU A 72 -9.05 8.04 14.22
CA GLU A 72 -10.43 7.56 14.20
C GLU A 72 -10.97 7.59 12.77
N THR A 73 -11.28 6.43 12.20
CA THR A 73 -12.22 6.36 11.10
C THR A 73 -13.49 5.73 11.65
N THR A 74 -14.42 6.60 12.04
CA THR A 74 -15.84 6.26 12.02
C THR A 74 -16.13 5.63 10.66
N LEU A 75 -16.31 4.31 10.64
CA LEU A 75 -16.84 3.58 9.50
C LEU A 75 -18.29 4.03 9.31
N THR A 76 -18.50 5.16 8.62
CA THR A 76 -19.78 5.45 8.02
C THR A 76 -19.94 4.49 6.85
N SER A 77 -20.79 3.47 7.08
CA SER A 77 -21.38 2.57 6.11
C SER A 77 -21.39 3.16 4.69
N MET A 78 -20.69 2.51 3.76
CA MET A 78 -21.04 2.59 2.34
C MET A 78 -22.28 1.70 2.09
N PRO A 79 -23.17 2.08 1.16
CA PRO A 79 -24.51 1.52 1.00
C PRO A 79 -24.54 0.03 0.63
#